data_AF-A0A835FQ80-F1
#
_entry.id   AF-A0A835FQ80-F1
#
_cell.length_a   1.000
_cell.length_b   1.000
_cell.length_c   1.000
_cell.angle_alpha   90.00
_cell.angle_beta   90.00
_cell.angle_gamma   90.00
#
_symmetry.space_group_name_H-M   'P 1'
#
loop_
_entity.id
_entity.type
_entity.pdbx_description
1 polymer ?
#
loop_
_entity_poly.entity_id
_entity_poly.type
_entity_poly.pdbx_seq_one_letter_code
_entity_poly.pdbx_strand_id
1 'polypeptide(L)'
;MSSSKPDKEEEQEKESPCMNGGGDVASAGDDDNGGEVVGVGEEEEAEEPTTEREFAAAMAELAPEGVRALHARVEAEWGPVLQSACQTAAARALWGRAVRDPAAAVLAGERYLRGLHDKMRRDERAGAREVHGVMIAVRTLWFDARIEAAVDALGGDPQVVILGAGMDARAYRLNCLKECTVFELDFPELLEMKSDLLHEAMSSANHQKLTLMAKSLIRVPANIQDGDWVTKLQSCGYVPERNTIWVLEGIVYYLHHADAMQVLETIADRRSSACTVLLADFMNKNATSISPTMYHFYHDSPDLLLPSIGFSKVALSQIGDPQAHFGLLNHPENLFEKLRRLPRSLEKNPEDGTPCCRLYFVEASASPDDQIMCPLDHYLE
;
A
#
# COMPACT_ATOMS: atom_id res chain seq x y z
N MET A 1 22.89 -35.58 -37.44
CA MET A 1 23.29 -34.61 -36.40
C MET A 1 22.97 -33.22 -36.93
N SER A 2 21.77 -32.72 -36.65
CA SER A 2 21.35 -31.36 -36.98
C SER A 2 20.90 -30.74 -35.66
N SER A 3 21.60 -29.68 -35.27
CA SER A 3 21.35 -28.89 -34.06
C SER A 3 20.35 -27.79 -34.42
N SER A 4 19.18 -27.80 -33.79
CA SER A 4 18.23 -26.68 -33.82
C SER A 4 18.15 -26.11 -32.41
N LYS A 5 18.55 -24.85 -32.25
CA LYS A 5 18.32 -24.03 -31.05
C LYS A 5 16.81 -23.79 -30.89
N PRO A 6 16.27 -23.68 -29.67
CA PRO A 6 14.92 -23.17 -29.49
C PRO A 6 14.95 -21.63 -29.51
N ASP A 7 13.97 -21.08 -30.21
CA ASP A 7 13.65 -19.66 -30.26
C ASP A 7 13.21 -19.17 -28.87
N LYS A 8 13.72 -18.00 -28.47
CA LYS A 8 13.20 -17.25 -27.33
C LYS A 8 11.95 -16.53 -27.80
N GLU A 9 10.78 -16.96 -27.34
CA GLU A 9 9.56 -16.17 -27.41
C GLU A 9 9.68 -15.02 -26.39
N GLU A 10 9.62 -13.78 -26.89
CA GLU A 10 9.41 -12.57 -26.09
C GLU A 10 8.01 -12.63 -25.49
N GLU A 11 7.90 -12.99 -24.21
CA GLU A 11 6.70 -12.74 -23.42
C GLU A 11 6.54 -11.23 -23.22
N GLN A 12 5.55 -10.65 -23.89
CA GLN A 12 5.04 -9.32 -23.56
C GLN A 12 4.48 -9.37 -22.13
N GLU A 13 5.18 -8.72 -21.19
CA GLU A 13 4.72 -8.48 -19.82
C GLU A 13 3.35 -7.78 -19.86
N LYS A 14 2.29 -8.53 -19.51
CA LYS A 14 0.99 -7.92 -19.19
C LYS A 14 1.14 -7.19 -17.86
N GLU A 15 1.12 -5.87 -17.91
CA GLU A 15 1.11 -4.99 -16.74
C GLU A 15 0.04 -5.41 -15.73
N SER A 16 0.43 -5.54 -14.46
CA SER A 16 -0.51 -5.78 -13.36
C SER A 16 -1.49 -4.60 -13.26
N PRO A 17 -2.82 -4.83 -13.31
CA PRO A 17 -3.77 -3.76 -13.08
C PRO A 17 -3.74 -3.45 -11.57
N CYS A 18 -3.24 -2.27 -11.17
CA CYS A 18 -3.73 -1.72 -9.90
C CYS A 18 -5.25 -1.54 -10.05
N MET A 19 -6.01 -1.77 -8.99
CA MET A 19 -7.49 -1.79 -8.92
C MET A 19 -8.27 -0.57 -9.44
N ASN A 20 -7.65 0.33 -10.20
CA ASN A 20 -8.35 1.44 -10.83
C ASN A 20 -9.06 0.90 -12.08
N GLY A 21 -10.39 0.82 -12.00
CA GLY A 21 -11.24 0.35 -13.08
C GLY A 21 -11.20 1.28 -14.28
N GLY A 22 -10.26 1.06 -15.20
CA GLY A 22 -10.30 1.61 -16.56
C GLY A 22 -10.94 0.60 -17.50
N GLY A 23 -12.27 0.63 -17.62
CA GLY A 23 -12.97 -0.07 -18.70
C GLY A 23 -12.89 0.74 -19.99
N ASP A 24 -12.49 0.09 -21.08
CA ASP A 24 -12.45 0.66 -22.43
C ASP A 24 -13.82 1.25 -22.81
N VAL A 25 -13.85 2.56 -23.11
CA VAL A 25 -15.00 3.19 -23.77
C VAL A 25 -14.69 3.28 -25.26
N ALA A 26 -15.50 2.58 -26.05
CA ALA A 26 -15.45 2.57 -27.50
C ALA A 26 -15.76 3.96 -28.10
N SER A 27 -14.95 4.35 -29.08
CA SER A 27 -15.12 5.53 -29.93
C SER A 27 -16.31 5.40 -30.89
N ALA A 28 -17.08 6.47 -31.07
CA ALA A 28 -17.89 6.67 -32.28
C ALA A 28 -18.16 8.16 -32.55
N GLY A 29 -17.90 8.59 -33.79
CA GLY A 29 -18.63 9.66 -34.46
C GLY A 29 -17.87 10.97 -34.72
N ASP A 30 -17.17 11.02 -35.85
CA ASP A 30 -16.87 12.28 -36.54
C ASP A 30 -18.17 12.96 -36.98
N ASP A 31 -18.29 14.27 -36.78
CA ASP A 31 -19.05 15.14 -37.67
C ASP A 31 -18.48 16.56 -37.66
N ASP A 32 -18.24 17.02 -38.88
CA ASP A 32 -17.64 18.27 -39.33
C ASP A 32 -18.61 19.45 -39.19
N ASN A 33 -18.17 20.59 -38.63
CA ASN A 33 -18.61 21.89 -39.14
C ASN A 33 -17.70 23.04 -38.71
N GLY A 34 -17.30 23.85 -39.70
CA GLY A 34 -16.42 25.00 -39.55
C GLY A 34 -17.06 26.24 -38.91
N GLY A 35 -16.17 27.10 -38.40
CA GLY A 35 -16.51 28.41 -37.87
C GLY A 35 -15.27 29.17 -37.41
N GLU A 36 -14.65 29.90 -38.34
CA GLU A 36 -13.52 30.80 -38.11
C GLU A 36 -13.98 32.06 -37.35
N VAL A 37 -13.44 32.30 -36.15
CA VAL A 37 -13.46 33.62 -35.50
C VAL A 37 -12.11 33.88 -34.83
N VAL A 38 -11.36 34.82 -35.40
CA VAL A 38 -10.10 35.35 -34.88
C VAL A 38 -10.39 36.22 -33.67
N GLY A 39 -9.90 35.80 -32.50
CA GLY A 39 -9.87 36.60 -31.28
C GLY A 39 -8.47 36.51 -30.68
N VAL A 40 -7.74 37.62 -30.74
CA VAL A 40 -6.44 37.79 -30.05
C VAL A 40 -6.74 37.88 -28.56
N GLY A 41 -6.62 36.76 -27.87
CA GLY A 41 -6.68 36.68 -26.41
C GLY A 41 -5.26 36.67 -25.85
N GLU A 42 -5.02 37.53 -24.87
CA GLU A 42 -3.80 37.61 -24.08
C GLU A 42 -3.47 36.22 -23.51
N GLU A 43 -2.22 35.80 -23.67
CA GLU A 43 -1.70 34.57 -23.07
C GLU A 43 -1.75 34.70 -21.54
N GLU A 44 -2.83 34.24 -20.92
CA GLU A 44 -2.80 33.78 -19.54
C GLU A 44 -1.76 32.65 -19.50
N GLU A 45 -0.63 32.88 -18.82
CA GLU A 45 0.30 31.82 -18.44
C GLU A 45 -0.51 30.76 -17.67
N ALA A 46 -0.91 29.71 -18.38
CA ALA A 46 -1.62 28.58 -17.80
C ALA A 46 -0.72 28.00 -16.70
N GLU A 47 -1.16 28.14 -15.45
CA GLU A 47 -0.50 27.53 -14.29
C GLU A 47 -0.27 26.04 -14.62
N GLU A 48 0.98 25.57 -14.53
CA GLU A 48 1.30 24.18 -14.83
C GLU A 48 0.37 23.26 -14.03
N PRO A 49 -0.24 22.23 -14.66
CA PRO A 49 -1.12 21.31 -13.98
C PRO A 49 -0.44 20.78 -12.72
N THR A 50 -1.17 20.71 -11.60
CA THR A 50 -0.60 20.35 -10.29
C THR A 50 0.20 19.05 -10.31
N THR A 51 -0.26 18.09 -11.12
CA THR A 51 0.36 16.79 -11.37
C THR A 51 1.75 16.91 -12.03
N GLU A 52 1.94 17.89 -12.92
CA GLU A 52 3.22 18.13 -13.60
C GLU A 52 4.27 18.67 -12.63
N ARG A 53 3.86 19.54 -11.71
CA ARG A 53 4.73 20.08 -10.66
C ARG A 53 5.17 19.00 -9.66
N GLU A 54 4.25 18.12 -9.24
CA GLU A 54 4.57 16.99 -8.36
C GLU A 54 5.54 16.01 -9.04
N PHE A 55 5.29 15.70 -10.33
CA PHE A 55 6.17 14.85 -11.11
C PHE A 55 7.57 15.47 -11.29
N ALA A 56 7.66 16.75 -11.64
CA ALA A 56 8.94 17.44 -11.80
C ALA A 56 9.74 17.47 -10.48
N ALA A 57 9.07 17.70 -9.34
CA ALA A 57 9.69 17.65 -8.02
C ALA A 57 10.21 16.24 -7.70
N ALA A 58 9.40 15.19 -7.92
CA ALA A 58 9.79 13.81 -7.70
C ALA A 58 10.98 13.39 -8.58
N MET A 59 11.00 13.80 -9.85
CA MET A 59 12.11 13.51 -10.77
C MET A 59 13.42 14.20 -10.36
N ALA A 60 13.35 15.39 -9.75
CA ALA A 60 14.53 16.10 -9.27
C ALA A 60 15.25 15.34 -8.14
N GLU A 61 14.52 14.57 -7.33
CA GLU A 61 15.10 13.74 -6.26
C GLU A 61 15.96 12.58 -6.80
N LEU A 62 15.71 12.14 -8.04
CA LEU A 62 16.46 11.07 -8.71
C LEU A 62 17.75 11.54 -9.41
N ALA A 63 18.11 12.82 -9.27
CA ALA A 63 19.31 13.38 -9.86
C ALA A 63 20.64 12.70 -9.45
N PRO A 64 20.81 12.12 -8.25
CA PRO A 64 22.03 11.40 -7.89
C PRO A 64 22.27 10.17 -8.78
N GLU A 65 23.50 9.99 -9.25
CA GLU A 65 23.87 8.84 -10.10
C GLU A 65 23.74 7.50 -9.35
N GLY A 66 24.08 7.48 -8.06
CA GLY A 66 23.93 6.29 -7.20
C GLY A 66 22.48 5.81 -7.12
N VAL A 67 21.52 6.73 -6.94
CA VAL A 67 20.08 6.40 -6.92
C VAL A 67 19.64 5.75 -8.23
N ARG A 68 20.06 6.29 -9.39
CA ARG A 68 19.71 5.70 -10.70
C ARG A 68 20.34 4.32 -10.90
N ALA A 69 21.58 4.13 -10.47
CA ALA A 69 22.27 2.84 -10.58
C ALA A 69 21.60 1.75 -9.73
N LEU A 70 21.13 2.10 -8.53
CA LEU A 70 20.38 1.19 -7.66
C LEU A 70 19.03 0.80 -8.28
N HIS A 71 18.28 1.75 -8.86
CA HIS A 71 17.04 1.43 -9.55
C HIS A 71 17.23 0.57 -10.80
N ALA A 72 18.33 0.76 -11.53
CA ALA A 72 18.67 -0.14 -12.64
C ALA A 72 18.88 -1.60 -12.16
N ARG A 73 19.42 -1.81 -10.95
CA ARG A 73 19.52 -3.14 -10.33
C ARG A 73 18.16 -3.67 -9.90
N VAL A 74 17.32 -2.85 -9.28
CA VAL A 74 15.94 -3.22 -8.94
C VAL A 74 15.21 -3.74 -10.17
N GLU A 75 15.27 -3.02 -11.28
CA GLU A 75 14.60 -3.40 -12.52
C GLU A 75 15.15 -4.69 -13.15
N ALA A 76 16.43 -4.98 -12.96
CA ALA A 76 17.09 -6.16 -13.52
C ALA A 76 16.96 -7.42 -12.64
N GLU A 77 16.92 -7.25 -11.32
CA GLU A 77 17.06 -8.34 -10.34
C GLU A 77 15.75 -8.71 -9.65
N TRP A 78 14.84 -7.76 -9.44
CA TRP A 78 13.63 -7.98 -8.64
C TRP A 78 12.48 -8.57 -9.45
N GLY A 79 11.82 -9.59 -8.88
CA GLY A 79 10.56 -10.11 -9.41
C GLY A 79 9.37 -9.16 -9.16
N PRO A 80 8.20 -9.44 -9.76
CA PRO A 80 7.02 -8.55 -9.72
C PRO A 80 6.55 -8.16 -8.31
N VAL A 81 6.63 -9.09 -7.34
CA VAL A 81 6.23 -8.83 -5.95
C VAL A 81 7.12 -7.77 -5.30
N LEU A 82 8.44 -7.89 -5.38
CA LEU A 82 9.37 -6.90 -4.83
C LEU A 82 9.24 -5.55 -5.54
N GLN A 83 9.08 -5.58 -6.87
CA GLN A 83 8.86 -4.38 -7.68
C GLN A 83 7.59 -3.60 -7.31
N SER A 84 6.57 -4.28 -6.78
CA SER A 84 5.33 -3.61 -6.32
C SER A 84 5.60 -2.60 -5.20
N ALA A 85 6.67 -2.77 -4.41
CA ALA A 85 7.07 -1.81 -3.38
C ALA A 85 7.42 -0.44 -4.00
N CYS A 86 8.14 -0.42 -5.13
CA CYS A 86 8.47 0.81 -5.86
C CYS A 86 7.23 1.45 -6.51
N GLN A 87 6.29 0.64 -7.01
CA GLN A 87 5.02 1.12 -7.55
C GLN A 87 4.18 1.86 -6.51
N THR A 88 4.08 1.31 -5.28
CA THR A 88 3.34 1.99 -4.21
C THR A 88 4.04 3.25 -3.74
N ALA A 89 5.39 3.28 -3.72
CA ALA A 89 6.16 4.49 -3.45
C ALA A 89 5.91 5.58 -4.51
N ALA A 90 5.81 5.21 -5.79
CA ALA A 90 5.50 6.16 -6.87
C ALA A 90 4.15 6.85 -6.65
N ALA A 91 3.14 6.09 -6.20
CA ALA A 91 1.85 6.66 -5.88
C ALA A 91 1.91 7.62 -4.69
N ARG A 92 2.69 7.32 -3.64
CA ARG A 92 2.89 8.25 -2.52
C ARG A 92 3.61 9.53 -2.96
N ALA A 93 4.58 9.42 -3.86
CA ALA A 93 5.32 10.56 -4.40
C ALA A 93 4.44 11.48 -5.25
N LEU A 94 3.68 10.91 -6.20
CA LEU A 94 2.84 11.69 -7.11
C LEU A 94 1.52 12.17 -6.48
N TRP A 95 1.12 11.61 -5.34
CA TRP A 95 0.05 12.16 -4.49
C TRP A 95 0.61 13.02 -3.35
N GLY A 96 1.77 13.65 -3.53
CA GLY A 96 2.55 14.34 -2.51
C GLY A 96 1.84 15.48 -1.76
N ARG A 97 0.84 16.12 -2.38
CA ARG A 97 -0.05 17.08 -1.69
C ARG A 97 -0.88 16.45 -0.57
N ALA A 98 -1.31 15.21 -0.75
CA ALA A 98 -2.09 14.46 0.23
C ALA A 98 -1.17 13.63 1.13
N VAL A 99 -0.28 12.84 0.53
CA VAL A 99 0.65 11.96 1.22
C VAL A 99 2.02 12.62 1.32
N ARG A 100 2.31 13.22 2.48
CA ARG A 100 3.64 13.80 2.73
C ARG A 100 4.65 12.72 3.07
N ASP A 101 5.26 12.14 2.04
CA ASP A 101 6.35 11.16 2.14
C ASP A 101 7.61 11.67 1.41
N PRO A 102 8.56 12.29 2.14
CA PRO A 102 9.76 12.89 1.55
C PRO A 102 10.80 11.87 1.04
N ALA A 103 10.58 10.57 1.25
CA ALA A 103 11.43 9.52 0.68
C ALA A 103 10.78 8.85 -0.53
N ALA A 104 9.48 9.09 -0.78
CA ALA A 104 8.70 8.31 -1.73
C ALA A 104 9.27 8.36 -3.15
N ALA A 105 9.72 9.53 -3.64
CA ALA A 105 10.20 9.63 -5.01
C ALA A 105 11.53 8.87 -5.21
N VAL A 106 12.49 9.02 -4.29
CA VAL A 106 13.74 8.25 -4.33
C VAL A 106 13.48 6.75 -4.21
N LEU A 107 12.56 6.32 -3.34
CA LEU A 107 12.22 4.91 -3.19
C LEU A 107 11.41 4.36 -4.38
N ALA A 108 10.73 5.21 -5.13
CA ALA A 108 9.95 4.82 -6.30
C ALA A 108 10.82 4.58 -7.53
N GLY A 109 11.77 5.46 -7.81
CA GLY A 109 12.58 5.38 -9.03
C GLY A 109 11.85 5.85 -10.30
N GLU A 110 12.64 6.12 -11.34
CA GLU A 110 12.19 6.82 -12.54
C GLU A 110 11.12 6.05 -13.31
N ARG A 111 11.32 4.74 -13.51
CA ARG A 111 10.40 3.89 -14.26
C ARG A 111 8.98 3.96 -13.71
N TYR A 112 8.83 3.83 -12.39
CA TYR A 112 7.50 3.79 -11.76
C TYR A 112 6.88 5.17 -11.62
N LEU A 113 7.67 6.22 -11.39
CA LEU A 113 7.18 7.61 -11.42
C LEU A 113 6.63 7.97 -12.80
N ARG A 114 7.41 7.72 -13.88
CA ARG A 114 6.95 7.99 -15.25
C ARG A 114 5.71 7.16 -15.60
N GLY A 115 5.74 5.87 -15.32
CA GLY A 115 4.62 4.97 -15.63
C GLY A 115 3.33 5.36 -14.93
N LEU A 116 3.39 5.82 -13.67
CA LEU A 116 2.22 6.32 -12.97
C LEU A 116 1.78 7.69 -13.47
N HIS A 117 2.70 8.62 -13.71
CA HIS A 117 2.40 9.94 -14.25
C HIS A 117 1.66 9.84 -15.60
N ASP A 118 2.14 8.98 -16.51
CA ASP A 118 1.48 8.73 -17.79
C ASP A 118 0.07 8.15 -17.64
N LYS A 119 -0.17 7.32 -16.62
CA LYS A 119 -1.50 6.80 -16.27
C LYS A 119 -2.40 7.92 -15.76
N MET A 120 -1.92 8.74 -14.83
CA MET A 120 -2.67 9.89 -14.29
C MET A 120 -3.05 10.89 -15.39
N ARG A 121 -2.13 11.21 -16.31
CA ARG A 121 -2.43 12.10 -17.45
C ARG A 121 -3.48 11.53 -18.40
N ARG A 122 -3.51 10.20 -18.58
CA ARG A 122 -4.56 9.56 -19.38
C ARG A 122 -5.92 9.68 -18.71
N ASP A 123 -5.99 9.46 -17.40
CA ASP A 123 -7.23 9.63 -16.63
C ASP A 123 -7.77 11.05 -16.71
N GLU A 124 -6.89 12.04 -16.50
CA GLU A 124 -7.23 13.46 -16.56
C GLU A 124 -7.79 13.84 -17.94
N ARG A 125 -7.12 13.43 -19.02
CA ARG A 125 -7.58 13.67 -20.40
C ARG A 125 -8.89 12.96 -20.72
N ALA A 126 -9.12 11.78 -20.14
CA ALA A 126 -10.34 11.01 -20.32
C ALA A 126 -11.50 11.50 -19.42
N GLY A 127 -11.25 12.43 -18.50
CA GLY A 127 -12.24 12.84 -17.50
C GLY A 127 -12.66 11.68 -16.59
N ALA A 128 -11.72 10.80 -16.24
CA ALA A 128 -11.99 9.65 -15.39
C ALA A 128 -12.52 10.09 -14.02
N ARG A 129 -13.38 9.25 -13.44
CA ARG A 129 -14.03 9.53 -12.14
C ARG A 129 -13.07 9.39 -10.95
N GLU A 130 -11.98 8.68 -11.16
CA GLU A 130 -10.87 8.52 -10.24
C GLU A 130 -9.54 8.54 -11.01
N VAL A 131 -8.49 9.03 -10.35
CA VAL A 131 -7.15 9.13 -10.94
C VAL A 131 -6.26 8.04 -10.35
N HIS A 132 -5.39 7.46 -11.18
CA HIS A 132 -4.48 6.41 -10.79
C HIS A 132 -3.67 6.80 -9.55
N GLY A 133 -3.51 5.83 -8.64
CA GLY A 133 -2.79 6.02 -7.37
C GLY A 133 -3.66 6.47 -6.20
N VAL A 134 -4.89 6.95 -6.43
CA VAL A 134 -5.78 7.44 -5.35
C VAL A 134 -6.03 6.38 -4.27
N MET A 135 -6.16 5.11 -4.68
CA MET A 135 -6.32 3.96 -3.79
C MET A 135 -5.14 3.84 -2.80
N ILE A 136 -3.91 3.98 -3.31
CA ILE A 136 -2.70 3.92 -2.50
C ILE A 136 -2.61 5.14 -1.59
N ALA A 137 -2.95 6.33 -2.09
CA ALA A 137 -2.96 7.55 -1.28
C ALA A 137 -3.93 7.44 -0.09
N VAL A 138 -5.17 7.00 -0.33
CA VAL A 138 -6.16 6.74 0.72
C VAL A 138 -5.67 5.67 1.69
N ARG A 139 -5.10 4.57 1.18
CA ARG A 139 -4.56 3.50 2.02
C ARG A 139 -3.46 4.01 2.95
N THR A 140 -2.47 4.72 2.40
CA THR A 140 -1.37 5.27 3.20
C THR A 140 -1.88 6.20 4.29
N LEU A 141 -2.80 7.12 3.96
CA LEU A 141 -3.39 8.04 4.93
C LEU A 141 -4.22 7.33 6.01
N TRP A 142 -4.94 6.26 5.64
CA TRP A 142 -5.67 5.43 6.58
C TRP A 142 -4.72 4.80 7.58
N PHE A 143 -3.68 4.12 7.12
CA PHE A 143 -2.69 3.49 8.00
C PHE A 143 -1.97 4.52 8.88
N ASP A 144 -1.59 5.67 8.34
CA ASP A 144 -0.94 6.73 9.12
C ASP A 144 -1.83 7.22 10.27
N ALA A 145 -3.10 7.50 9.98
CA ALA A 145 -4.06 7.96 10.97
C ALA A 145 -4.38 6.90 12.03
N ARG A 146 -4.29 5.61 11.67
CA ARG A 146 -4.55 4.50 12.60
C ARG A 146 -3.33 4.17 13.44
N ILE A 147 -2.12 4.28 12.90
CA ILE A 147 -0.88 4.21 13.68
C ILE A 147 -0.86 5.33 14.72
N GLU A 148 -1.13 6.58 14.32
CA GLU A 148 -1.16 7.71 15.26
C GLU A 148 -2.18 7.48 16.40
N ALA A 149 -3.41 7.11 16.06
CA ALA A 149 -4.43 6.84 17.08
C ALA A 149 -4.08 5.65 17.99
N ALA A 150 -3.49 4.58 17.44
CA ALA A 150 -3.08 3.43 18.23
C ALA A 150 -1.92 3.77 19.18
N VAL A 151 -0.95 4.58 18.72
CA VAL A 151 0.14 5.10 19.57
C VAL A 151 -0.42 5.93 20.72
N ASP A 152 -1.34 6.86 20.43
CA ASP A 152 -1.98 7.70 21.43
C ASP A 152 -2.80 6.87 22.44
N ALA A 153 -3.54 5.87 21.97
CA ALA A 153 -4.39 5.03 22.81
C ALA A 153 -3.60 4.09 23.73
N LEU A 154 -2.50 3.52 23.23
CA LEU A 154 -1.68 2.60 24.03
C LEU A 154 -0.83 3.33 25.07
N GLY A 155 -0.37 4.55 24.75
CA GLY A 155 0.64 5.23 25.56
C GLY A 155 1.90 4.38 25.77
N GLY A 156 2.81 4.82 26.65
CA GLY A 156 3.89 3.94 27.16
C GLY A 156 4.79 3.30 26.10
N ASP A 157 5.35 4.14 25.21
CA ASP A 157 6.34 3.77 24.18
C ASP A 157 6.08 2.44 23.43
N PRO A 158 4.94 2.30 22.71
CA PRO A 158 4.61 1.04 22.05
C PRO A 158 5.61 0.72 20.93
N GLN A 159 5.77 -0.58 20.64
CA GLN A 159 6.53 -1.05 19.49
C GLN A 159 5.65 -1.00 18.24
N VAL A 160 6.22 -0.64 17.10
CA VAL A 160 5.54 -0.71 15.81
C VAL A 160 6.28 -1.72 14.93
N VAL A 161 5.61 -2.76 14.49
CA VAL A 161 6.19 -3.81 13.64
C VAL A 161 5.51 -3.75 12.27
N ILE A 162 6.29 -3.44 11.23
CA ILE A 162 5.83 -3.37 9.85
C ILE A 162 6.30 -4.64 9.14
N LEU A 163 5.35 -5.51 8.79
CA LEU A 163 5.61 -6.78 8.12
C LEU A 163 5.47 -6.62 6.60
N GLY A 164 6.51 -7.00 5.85
CA GLY A 164 6.58 -6.65 4.43
C GLY A 164 6.79 -5.16 4.27
N ALA A 165 7.78 -4.61 4.99
CA ALA A 165 8.00 -3.17 5.09
C ALA A 165 8.24 -2.48 3.74
N GLY A 166 8.70 -3.19 2.72
CA GLY A 166 8.85 -2.67 1.36
C GLY A 166 9.57 -1.31 1.34
N MET A 167 9.04 -0.40 0.54
CA MET A 167 9.46 0.99 0.45
C MET A 167 8.76 1.90 1.47
N ASP A 168 8.27 1.38 2.60
CA ASP A 168 7.72 2.22 3.68
C ASP A 168 8.82 3.12 4.28
N ALA A 169 8.46 4.37 4.56
CA ALA A 169 9.29 5.41 5.14
C ALA A 169 8.67 6.08 6.38
N ARG A 170 7.63 5.49 7.00
CA ARG A 170 6.92 6.02 8.17
C ARG A 170 7.84 6.40 9.32
N ALA A 171 8.89 5.60 9.58
CA ALA A 171 9.90 5.90 10.60
C ALA A 171 10.63 7.24 10.38
N TYR A 172 10.65 7.74 9.14
CA TYR A 172 11.28 9.02 8.76
C TYR A 172 10.30 10.18 8.62
N ARG A 173 8.98 9.95 8.70
CA ARG A 173 7.97 10.99 8.41
C ARG A 173 6.83 11.13 9.42
N LEU A 174 6.59 10.13 10.28
CA LEU A 174 5.52 10.19 11.28
C LEU A 174 6.03 10.65 12.64
N ASN A 175 5.65 11.86 13.04
CA ASN A 175 6.04 12.45 14.34
C ASN A 175 5.48 11.70 15.55
N CYS A 176 4.35 11.00 15.40
CA CYS A 176 3.77 10.19 16.49
C CYS A 176 4.71 9.06 16.93
N LEU A 177 5.65 8.64 16.07
CA LEU A 177 6.58 7.55 16.36
C LEU A 177 7.79 7.96 17.20
N LYS A 178 7.91 9.22 17.62
CA LYS A 178 9.09 9.77 18.33
C LYS A 178 9.50 9.03 19.61
N GLU A 179 8.57 8.32 20.25
CA GLU A 179 8.86 7.47 21.42
C GLU A 179 8.87 5.98 21.07
N CYS A 180 8.46 5.60 19.85
CA CYS A 180 8.29 4.23 19.42
C CYS A 180 9.58 3.64 18.81
N THR A 181 9.86 2.38 19.14
CA THR A 181 10.78 1.56 18.35
C THR A 181 10.01 0.97 17.18
N VAL A 182 10.47 1.26 15.97
CA VAL A 182 9.91 0.71 14.72
C VAL A 182 10.78 -0.46 14.28
N PHE A 183 10.15 -1.60 14.01
CA PHE A 183 10.76 -2.77 13.40
C PHE A 183 10.25 -2.89 11.96
N GLU A 184 11.16 -2.91 11.00
CA GLU A 184 10.86 -3.22 9.61
C GLU A 184 11.32 -4.64 9.31
N LEU A 185 10.37 -5.52 9.03
CA LEU A 185 10.65 -6.91 8.69
C LEU A 185 10.35 -7.13 7.21
N ASP A 186 11.37 -7.54 6.45
CA ASP A 186 11.27 -7.87 5.04
C ASP A 186 12.47 -8.73 4.60
N PHE A 187 12.48 -9.11 3.33
CA PHE A 187 13.59 -9.82 2.70
C PHE A 187 14.91 -9.03 2.83
N PRO A 188 16.04 -9.71 3.10
CA PRO A 188 17.33 -9.07 3.27
C PRO A 188 17.71 -8.11 2.12
N GLU A 189 17.51 -8.56 0.87
CA GLU A 189 17.83 -7.80 -0.34
C GLU A 189 16.97 -6.54 -0.49
N LEU A 190 15.71 -6.57 -0.02
CA LEU A 190 14.83 -5.42 -0.05
C LEU A 190 15.24 -4.38 0.99
N LEU A 191 15.57 -4.83 2.21
CA LEU A 191 16.00 -3.96 3.30
C LEU A 191 17.36 -3.29 2.99
N GLU A 192 18.28 -4.02 2.37
CA GLU A 192 19.57 -3.49 1.89
C GLU A 192 19.34 -2.44 0.82
N MET A 193 18.59 -2.76 -0.23
CA MET A 193 18.29 -1.82 -1.32
C MET A 193 17.62 -0.53 -0.82
N LYS A 194 16.63 -0.64 0.07
CA LYS A 194 16.00 0.54 0.69
C LYS A 194 17.01 1.37 1.48
N SER A 195 17.90 0.72 2.24
CA SER A 195 18.92 1.42 3.01
C SER A 195 19.88 2.20 2.10
N ASP A 196 20.33 1.57 1.01
CA ASP A 196 21.25 2.17 0.05
C ASP A 196 20.59 3.35 -0.67
N LEU A 197 19.34 3.20 -1.13
CA LEU A 197 18.58 4.29 -1.75
C LEU A 197 18.43 5.50 -0.82
N LEU A 198 18.06 5.28 0.44
CA LEU A 198 17.94 6.35 1.43
C LEU A 198 19.31 6.98 1.74
N HIS A 199 20.38 6.18 1.80
CA HIS A 199 21.73 6.68 2.05
C HIS A 199 22.23 7.59 0.92
N GLU A 200 22.04 7.16 -0.33
CA GLU A 200 22.38 7.95 -1.52
C GLU A 200 21.56 9.25 -1.58
N ALA A 201 20.27 9.19 -1.24
CA ALA A 201 19.41 10.38 -1.15
C ALA A 201 19.95 11.39 -0.13
N MET A 202 20.23 10.93 1.09
CA MET A 202 20.70 11.78 2.19
C MET A 202 22.10 12.37 1.97
N SER A 203 22.92 11.72 1.15
CA SER A 203 24.28 12.15 0.83
C SER A 203 24.31 13.23 -0.26
N SER A 204 23.20 13.43 -0.99
CA SER A 204 23.07 14.45 -2.03
C SER A 204 22.78 15.84 -1.45
N ALA A 205 23.45 16.87 -1.97
CA ALA A 205 23.37 18.26 -1.50
C ALA A 205 21.96 18.90 -1.59
N ASN A 206 21.04 18.27 -2.33
CA ASN A 206 19.69 18.80 -2.60
C ASN A 206 18.60 18.25 -1.67
N HIS A 207 18.87 17.24 -0.86
CA HIS A 207 17.82 16.64 -0.03
C HIS A 207 17.70 17.36 1.32
N GLN A 208 16.48 17.83 1.63
CA GLN A 208 16.08 18.07 3.01
C GLN A 208 16.43 16.83 3.81
N LYS A 209 17.23 16.99 4.87
CA LYS A 209 17.73 15.86 5.67
C LYS A 209 16.55 15.00 6.14
N LEU A 210 16.33 13.86 5.46
CA LEU A 210 15.52 12.76 5.96
C LEU A 210 16.07 12.45 7.35
N THR A 211 15.29 12.83 8.36
CA THR A 211 15.67 12.67 9.75
C THR A 211 14.80 11.57 10.30
N LEU A 212 15.39 10.66 11.08
CA LEU A 212 14.62 9.62 11.73
C LEU A 212 13.66 10.30 12.73
N MET A 213 12.35 10.12 12.50
CA MET A 213 11.30 10.64 13.39
C MET A 213 11.03 9.66 14.52
N ALA A 214 11.15 8.35 14.26
CA ALA A 214 11.01 7.33 15.28
C ALA A 214 12.15 7.39 16.32
N LYS A 215 11.90 6.90 17.54
CA LYS A 215 12.95 6.75 18.58
C LYS A 215 14.10 5.87 18.08
N SER A 216 13.74 4.78 17.42
CA SER A 216 14.64 3.77 16.88
C SER A 216 14.02 3.14 15.64
N LEU A 217 14.83 2.81 14.65
CA LEU A 217 14.46 1.99 13.50
C LEU A 217 15.36 0.76 13.45
N ILE A 218 14.76 -0.42 13.53
CA ILE A 218 15.45 -1.70 13.52
C ILE A 218 14.99 -2.50 12.30
N ARG A 219 15.94 -2.88 11.44
CA ARG A 219 15.67 -3.72 10.27
C ARG A 219 15.87 -5.19 10.64
N VAL A 220 14.88 -6.01 10.33
CA VAL A 220 14.80 -7.42 10.68
C VAL A 220 14.78 -8.25 9.39
N PRO A 221 15.94 -8.75 8.93
CA PRO A 221 16.04 -9.53 7.70
C PRO A 221 15.40 -10.90 7.89
N ALA A 222 14.16 -11.06 7.41
CA ALA A 222 13.38 -12.29 7.56
C ALA A 222 12.28 -12.38 6.50
N ASN A 223 11.94 -13.60 6.11
CA ASN A 223 10.70 -13.88 5.38
C ASN A 223 9.60 -14.17 6.40
N ILE A 224 8.46 -13.48 6.31
CA ILE A 224 7.31 -13.69 7.22
C ILE A 224 6.64 -15.06 7.09
N GLN A 225 6.92 -15.78 6.00
CA GLN A 225 6.47 -17.16 5.79
C GLN A 225 7.34 -18.18 6.55
N ASP A 226 8.55 -17.78 6.98
CA ASP A 226 9.41 -18.68 7.74
C ASP A 226 8.91 -18.78 9.18
N GLY A 227 8.70 -19.99 9.70
CA GLY A 227 8.20 -20.20 11.07
C GLY A 227 9.07 -19.64 12.21
N ASP A 228 10.24 -19.06 11.90
CA ASP A 228 11.18 -18.47 12.86
C ASP A 228 11.21 -16.93 12.84
N TRP A 229 10.36 -16.25 12.05
CA TRP A 229 10.39 -14.79 11.89
C TRP A 229 10.21 -14.03 13.21
N VAL A 230 9.38 -14.53 14.13
CA VAL A 230 9.22 -13.94 15.48
C VAL A 230 10.50 -14.06 16.30
N THR A 231 11.19 -15.19 16.21
CA THR A 231 12.46 -15.41 16.91
C THR A 231 13.54 -14.47 16.39
N LYS A 232 13.59 -14.23 15.07
CA LYS A 232 14.46 -13.22 14.45
C LYS A 232 14.09 -11.81 14.91
N LEU A 233 12.81 -11.49 14.99
CA LEU A 233 12.32 -10.22 15.51
C LEU A 233 12.76 -10.00 16.98
N GLN A 234 12.63 -11.02 17.84
CA GLN A 234 13.10 -10.98 19.24
C GLN A 234 14.62 -10.82 19.34
N SER A 235 15.40 -11.50 18.50
CA SER A 235 16.86 -11.36 18.51
C SER A 235 17.33 -9.97 18.09
N CYS A 236 16.51 -9.22 17.34
CA CYS A 236 16.70 -7.81 17.01
C CYS A 236 16.21 -6.83 18.10
N GLY A 237 15.68 -7.33 19.24
CA GLY A 237 15.31 -6.51 20.39
C GLY A 237 13.82 -6.24 20.55
N TYR A 238 12.95 -6.92 19.80
CA TYR A 238 11.51 -6.93 20.08
C TYR A 238 11.22 -7.62 21.41
N VAL A 239 10.37 -6.99 22.23
CA VAL A 239 9.97 -7.48 23.55
C VAL A 239 8.49 -7.87 23.53
N PRO A 240 8.12 -9.17 23.64
CA PRO A 240 6.73 -9.62 23.59
C PRO A 240 5.81 -9.01 24.66
N GLU A 241 6.36 -8.65 25.82
CA GLU A 241 5.63 -8.10 26.95
C GLU A 241 5.34 -6.59 26.81
N ARG A 242 5.66 -5.98 25.67
CA ARG A 242 5.35 -4.58 25.36
C ARG A 242 4.22 -4.48 24.35
N ASN A 243 3.37 -3.48 24.56
CA ASN A 243 2.27 -3.17 23.64
C ASN A 243 2.81 -2.98 22.22
N THR A 244 2.16 -3.63 21.25
CA THR A 244 2.67 -3.69 19.87
C THR A 244 1.57 -3.40 18.86
N ILE A 245 1.89 -2.51 17.92
CA ILE A 245 1.10 -2.20 16.74
C ILE A 245 1.72 -2.95 15.56
N TRP A 246 0.97 -3.88 14.98
CA TRP A 246 1.35 -4.70 13.83
C TRP A 246 0.74 -4.09 12.57
N VAL A 247 1.57 -3.79 11.57
CA VAL A 247 1.16 -3.19 10.31
C VAL A 247 1.42 -4.18 9.19
N LEU A 248 0.33 -4.67 8.59
CA LEU A 248 0.32 -5.57 7.43
C LEU A 248 -0.34 -4.80 6.27
N GLU A 249 0.34 -3.74 5.80
CA GLU A 249 -0.12 -2.95 4.65
C GLU A 249 0.33 -3.61 3.35
N GLY A 250 -0.63 -4.07 2.57
CA GLY A 250 -0.42 -4.53 1.23
C GLY A 250 0.36 -5.83 1.11
N ILE A 251 0.34 -6.67 2.15
CA ILE A 251 1.17 -7.88 2.23
C ILE A 251 0.36 -9.18 2.25
N VAL A 252 -0.76 -9.22 2.97
CA VAL A 252 -1.43 -10.48 3.32
C VAL A 252 -1.89 -11.26 2.09
N TYR A 253 -2.32 -10.56 1.04
CA TYR A 253 -2.80 -11.17 -0.19
C TYR A 253 -1.69 -11.78 -1.07
N TYR A 254 -0.41 -11.53 -0.80
CA TYR A 254 0.73 -12.21 -1.46
C TYR A 254 1.04 -13.59 -0.86
N LEU A 255 0.49 -13.88 0.33
CA LEU A 255 0.75 -15.12 1.04
C LEU A 255 -0.24 -16.20 0.60
N HIS A 256 0.19 -17.46 0.60
CA HIS A 256 -0.76 -18.56 0.50
C HIS A 256 -1.61 -18.64 1.77
N HIS A 257 -2.77 -19.29 1.66
CA HIS A 257 -3.76 -19.29 2.75
C HIS A 257 -3.22 -19.80 4.08
N ALA A 258 -2.42 -20.87 4.07
CA ALA A 258 -1.82 -21.40 5.29
C ALA A 258 -0.87 -20.39 5.95
N ASP A 259 -0.01 -19.73 5.16
CA ASP A 259 0.97 -18.77 5.66
C ASP A 259 0.29 -17.48 6.16
N ALA A 260 -0.72 -16.99 5.44
CA ALA A 260 -1.52 -15.84 5.85
C ALA A 260 -2.19 -16.08 7.20
N MET A 261 -2.85 -17.24 7.35
CA MET A 261 -3.50 -17.62 8.60
C MET A 261 -2.48 -17.80 9.73
N GLN A 262 -1.36 -18.46 9.47
CA GLN A 262 -0.29 -18.64 10.46
C GLN A 262 0.25 -17.30 10.96
N VAL A 263 0.48 -16.32 10.07
CA VAL A 263 0.92 -14.97 10.46
C VAL A 263 -0.13 -14.28 11.33
N LEU A 264 -1.41 -14.29 10.92
CA LEU A 264 -2.49 -13.66 11.66
C LEU A 264 -2.70 -14.27 13.05
N GLU A 265 -2.69 -15.61 13.15
CA GLU A 265 -2.79 -16.35 14.41
C GLU A 265 -1.58 -16.08 15.32
N THR A 266 -0.37 -16.07 14.75
CA THR A 266 0.86 -15.75 15.50
C THR A 266 0.79 -14.36 16.13
N ILE A 267 0.29 -13.36 15.40
CA ILE A 267 0.07 -12.01 15.92
C ILE A 267 -1.00 -12.02 17.01
N ALA A 268 -2.13 -12.67 16.77
CA ALA A 268 -3.23 -12.76 17.74
C ALA A 268 -2.76 -13.39 19.06
N ASP A 269 -1.91 -14.42 19.02
CA ASP A 269 -1.36 -15.09 20.21
C ASP A 269 -0.51 -14.16 21.10
N ARG A 270 0.06 -13.09 20.54
CA ARG A 270 0.85 -12.11 21.33
C ARG A 270 0.01 -11.33 22.33
N ARG A 271 -1.32 -11.30 22.16
CA ARG A 271 -2.26 -10.67 23.12
C ARG A 271 -2.13 -11.25 24.54
N SER A 272 -1.58 -12.46 24.68
CA SER A 272 -1.34 -13.10 25.97
C SER A 272 -0.30 -12.36 26.83
N SER A 273 0.57 -11.55 26.20
CA SER A 273 1.70 -10.89 26.87
C SER A 273 1.53 -9.38 27.01
N ALA A 274 0.86 -8.73 26.05
CA ALA A 274 0.62 -7.28 26.03
C ALA A 274 -0.56 -6.93 25.13
N CYS A 275 -0.97 -5.65 25.12
CA CYS A 275 -1.97 -5.18 24.16
C CYS A 275 -1.41 -5.27 22.73
N THR A 276 -2.16 -5.92 21.86
CA THR A 276 -1.87 -6.12 20.45
C THR A 276 -2.87 -5.33 19.63
N VAL A 277 -2.39 -4.46 18.73
CA VAL A 277 -3.20 -3.80 17.70
C VAL A 277 -2.73 -4.31 16.34
N LEU A 278 -3.65 -4.80 15.51
CA LEU A 278 -3.41 -5.20 14.13
C LEU A 278 -4.05 -4.16 13.20
N LEU A 279 -3.24 -3.58 12.32
CA LEU A 279 -3.66 -2.78 11.19
C LEU A 279 -3.33 -3.56 9.92
N ALA A 280 -4.33 -3.90 9.12
CA ALA A 280 -4.14 -4.72 7.92
C ALA A 280 -5.11 -4.33 6.81
N ASP A 281 -4.73 -4.62 5.56
CA ASP A 281 -5.66 -4.58 4.43
C ASP A 281 -5.94 -5.98 3.87
N PHE A 282 -7.19 -6.20 3.46
CA PHE A 282 -7.66 -7.47 2.91
C PHE A 282 -8.32 -7.25 1.56
N MET A 283 -7.97 -8.08 0.58
CA MET A 283 -8.72 -8.18 -0.65
C MET A 283 -9.90 -9.12 -0.48
N ASN A 284 -11.01 -8.81 -1.14
CA ASN A 284 -12.10 -9.76 -1.33
C ASN A 284 -11.76 -10.76 -2.46
N LYS A 285 -12.59 -11.79 -2.65
CA LYS A 285 -12.30 -12.84 -3.65
C LYS A 285 -12.11 -12.33 -5.08
N ASN A 286 -12.92 -11.35 -5.50
CA ASN A 286 -12.83 -10.82 -6.85
C ASN A 286 -11.54 -10.03 -7.07
N ALA A 287 -11.12 -9.29 -6.05
CA ALA A 287 -9.90 -8.49 -6.09
C ALA A 287 -8.63 -9.31 -6.37
N THR A 288 -8.55 -10.57 -5.92
CA THR A 288 -7.38 -11.40 -6.20
C THR A 288 -7.31 -11.85 -7.66
N SER A 289 -8.44 -11.86 -8.37
CA SER A 289 -8.48 -12.22 -9.80
C SER A 289 -7.83 -11.16 -10.70
N ILE A 290 -7.50 -9.99 -10.16
CA ILE A 290 -6.77 -8.93 -10.85
C ILE A 290 -5.34 -9.37 -11.18
N SER A 291 -4.71 -10.13 -10.28
CA SER A 291 -3.40 -10.73 -10.50
C SER A 291 -3.34 -12.14 -9.89
N PRO A 292 -3.91 -13.15 -10.56
CA PRO A 292 -4.04 -14.50 -10.00
C PRO A 292 -2.69 -15.20 -9.79
N THR A 293 -1.62 -14.71 -10.42
CA THR A 293 -0.25 -15.20 -10.25
C THR A 293 0.46 -14.58 -9.05
N MET A 294 -0.02 -13.44 -8.53
CA MET A 294 0.59 -12.75 -7.39
C MET A 294 -0.28 -12.80 -6.13
N TYR A 295 -1.61 -12.82 -6.29
CA TYR A 295 -2.56 -12.76 -5.19
C TYR A 295 -3.13 -14.15 -4.88
N HIS A 296 -2.83 -14.64 -3.67
CA HIS A 296 -3.11 -16.01 -3.25
C HIS A 296 -4.06 -16.09 -2.05
N PHE A 297 -4.25 -14.99 -1.32
CA PHE A 297 -5.14 -14.92 -0.17
C PHE A 297 -6.17 -13.80 -0.30
N TYR A 298 -7.39 -14.09 0.15
CA TYR A 298 -8.49 -13.15 0.25
C TYR A 298 -9.37 -13.49 1.44
N HIS A 299 -10.16 -12.52 1.87
CA HIS A 299 -11.25 -12.77 2.80
C HIS A 299 -12.37 -11.75 2.58
N ASP A 300 -13.61 -12.22 2.38
CA ASP A 300 -14.76 -11.33 2.11
C ASP A 300 -15.30 -10.65 3.39
N SER A 301 -15.04 -11.27 4.55
CA SER A 301 -15.51 -10.82 5.86
C SER A 301 -14.42 -10.83 6.95
N PRO A 302 -13.33 -10.05 6.82
CA PRO A 302 -12.25 -10.07 7.80
C PRO A 302 -12.70 -9.64 9.20
N ASP A 303 -13.80 -8.89 9.29
CA ASP A 303 -14.54 -8.57 10.52
C ASP A 303 -15.11 -9.80 11.25
N LEU A 304 -15.28 -10.93 10.57
CA LEU A 304 -15.67 -12.20 11.17
C LEU A 304 -14.49 -13.14 11.39
N LEU A 305 -13.45 -13.03 10.54
CA LEU A 305 -12.22 -13.82 10.65
C LEU A 305 -11.44 -13.47 11.92
N LEU A 306 -11.14 -12.19 12.12
CA LEU A 306 -10.26 -11.75 13.19
C LEU A 306 -10.81 -12.08 14.60
N PRO A 307 -12.12 -11.96 14.87
CA PRO A 307 -12.67 -12.44 16.13
C PRO A 307 -12.51 -13.95 16.34
N SER A 308 -12.61 -14.76 15.28
CA SER A 308 -12.46 -16.21 15.40
C SER A 308 -11.04 -16.66 15.81
N ILE A 309 -10.04 -15.80 15.63
CA ILE A 309 -8.64 -16.07 16.01
C ILE A 309 -8.19 -15.27 17.25
N GLY A 310 -9.13 -14.59 17.94
CA GLY A 310 -8.88 -14.01 19.26
C GLY A 310 -8.75 -12.48 19.33
N PHE A 311 -9.10 -11.74 18.27
CA PHE A 311 -9.26 -10.28 18.36
C PHE A 311 -10.63 -9.90 18.93
N SER A 312 -10.67 -9.18 20.05
CA SER A 312 -11.92 -8.86 20.75
C SER A 312 -12.66 -7.65 20.16
N LYS A 313 -11.91 -6.71 19.56
CA LYS A 313 -12.44 -5.51 18.91
C LYS A 313 -11.95 -5.48 17.49
N VAL A 314 -12.87 -5.38 16.54
CA VAL A 314 -12.55 -5.33 15.11
C VAL A 314 -13.41 -4.27 14.44
N ALA A 315 -12.75 -3.34 13.77
CA ALA A 315 -13.37 -2.30 12.97
C ALA A 315 -12.99 -2.50 11.50
N LEU A 316 -14.01 -2.62 10.65
CA LEU A 316 -13.86 -2.75 9.21
C LEU A 316 -14.17 -1.41 8.54
N SER A 317 -13.31 -1.02 7.62
CA SER A 317 -13.53 0.11 6.71
C SER A 317 -13.26 -0.35 5.27
N GLN A 318 -13.73 0.42 4.30
CA GLN A 318 -13.31 0.34 2.91
C GLN A 318 -13.14 1.74 2.33
N ILE A 319 -12.46 1.83 1.21
CA ILE A 319 -12.24 3.11 0.51
C ILE A 319 -13.58 3.78 0.22
N GLY A 320 -13.68 5.07 0.54
CA GLY A 320 -14.90 5.87 0.44
C GLY A 320 -15.69 6.00 1.74
N ASP A 321 -15.41 5.19 2.76
CA ASP A 321 -15.99 5.40 4.09
C ASP A 321 -15.47 6.72 4.73
N PRO A 322 -16.18 7.33 5.69
CA PRO A 322 -15.76 8.59 6.33
C PRO A 322 -14.35 8.60 6.92
N GLN A 323 -13.85 7.45 7.35
CA GLN A 323 -12.52 7.23 7.90
C GLN A 323 -11.47 6.86 6.83
N ALA A 324 -11.89 6.63 5.58
CA ALA A 324 -11.11 6.09 4.48
C ALA A 324 -11.41 6.78 3.13
N HIS A 325 -11.65 8.10 3.13
CA HIS A 325 -11.85 8.89 1.90
C HIS A 325 -10.88 10.08 1.76
N PHE A 326 -10.51 10.73 2.88
CA PHE A 326 -9.53 11.84 2.95
C PHE A 326 -9.74 13.01 1.97
N GLY A 327 -10.96 13.19 1.47
CA GLY A 327 -11.28 14.19 0.45
C GLY A 327 -10.62 13.93 -0.92
N LEU A 328 -10.16 12.71 -1.17
CA LEU A 328 -9.48 12.35 -2.43
C LEU A 328 -10.44 11.76 -3.48
N LEU A 329 -11.69 11.50 -3.10
CA LEU A 329 -12.72 10.87 -3.93
C LEU A 329 -13.85 11.85 -4.23
N ASN A 330 -13.57 12.81 -5.11
CA ASN A 330 -14.45 13.98 -5.31
C ASN A 330 -15.61 13.74 -6.28
N HIS A 331 -15.51 12.75 -7.18
CA HIS A 331 -16.58 12.45 -8.12
C HIS A 331 -17.69 11.62 -7.42
N PRO A 332 -18.97 12.03 -7.43
CA PRO A 332 -20.04 11.35 -6.70
C PRO A 332 -20.37 9.94 -7.23
N GLU A 333 -19.98 9.65 -8.47
CA GLU A 333 -20.14 8.33 -9.10
C GLU A 333 -18.83 7.54 -9.23
N ASN A 334 -17.79 7.90 -8.47
CA ASN A 334 -16.53 7.16 -8.47
C ASN A 334 -16.75 5.68 -8.11
N LEU A 335 -15.82 4.82 -8.56
CA LEU A 335 -15.89 3.37 -8.37
C LEU A 335 -16.12 2.98 -6.90
N PHE A 336 -15.42 3.61 -5.96
CA PHE A 336 -15.47 3.25 -4.54
C PHE A 336 -16.81 3.60 -3.90
N GLU A 337 -17.40 4.74 -4.27
CA GLU A 337 -18.73 5.13 -3.81
C GLU A 337 -19.81 4.20 -4.36
N LYS A 338 -19.69 3.75 -5.63
CA LYS A 338 -20.57 2.72 -6.19
C LYS A 338 -20.44 1.41 -5.42
N LEU A 339 -19.21 0.94 -5.19
CA LEU A 339 -18.96 -0.28 -4.43
C LEU A 339 -19.53 -0.18 -3.01
N ARG A 340 -19.35 0.94 -2.31
CA ARG A 340 -19.84 1.14 -0.93
C ARG A 340 -21.36 1.00 -0.80
N ARG A 341 -22.12 1.32 -1.85
CA ARG A 341 -23.59 1.18 -1.89
C ARG A 341 -24.07 -0.25 -2.15
N LEU A 342 -23.19 -1.13 -2.63
CA LEU A 342 -23.52 -2.53 -2.91
C LEU A 342 -23.24 -3.42 -1.68
N PRO A 343 -24.13 -4.38 -1.34
CA PRO A 343 -23.84 -5.39 -0.34
C PRO A 343 -22.53 -6.14 -0.64
N ARG A 344 -21.76 -6.49 0.41
CA ARG A 344 -20.51 -7.27 0.26
C ARG A 344 -20.72 -8.66 -0.34
N SER A 345 -21.92 -9.23 -0.23
CA SER A 345 -22.28 -10.52 -0.82
C SER A 345 -22.47 -10.48 -2.35
N LEU A 346 -22.54 -9.29 -2.96
CA LEU A 346 -22.64 -9.17 -4.42
C LEU A 346 -21.26 -9.32 -5.06
N GLU A 347 -21.13 -10.35 -5.90
CA GLU A 347 -19.88 -10.61 -6.65
C GLU A 347 -19.73 -9.71 -7.89
N LYS A 348 -20.82 -9.20 -8.46
CA LYS A 348 -20.78 -8.35 -9.66
C LYS A 348 -21.64 -7.11 -9.48
N ASN A 349 -21.21 -6.01 -10.09
CA ASN A 349 -21.97 -4.78 -10.15
C ASN A 349 -23.23 -5.00 -11.02
N PRO A 350 -24.44 -4.73 -10.51
CA PRO A 350 -25.68 -4.89 -11.27
C PRO A 350 -25.79 -3.97 -12.49
N GLU A 351 -25.09 -2.83 -12.51
CA GLU A 351 -25.18 -1.83 -13.59
C GLU A 351 -24.38 -2.24 -14.83
N ASP A 352 -23.15 -2.74 -14.65
CA ASP A 352 -22.20 -2.98 -15.74
C ASP A 352 -21.65 -4.42 -15.79
N GLY A 353 -22.00 -5.26 -14.82
CA GLY A 353 -21.57 -6.66 -14.74
C GLY A 353 -20.11 -6.87 -14.34
N THR A 354 -19.36 -5.80 -14.04
CA THR A 354 -17.96 -5.88 -13.61
C THR A 354 -17.85 -6.56 -12.23
N PRO A 355 -16.76 -7.30 -11.95
CA PRO A 355 -16.55 -7.88 -10.62
C PRO A 355 -16.45 -6.80 -9.54
N CYS A 356 -17.15 -7.00 -8.41
CA CYS A 356 -17.02 -6.14 -7.25
C CYS A 356 -15.68 -6.41 -6.55
N CYS A 357 -14.62 -5.72 -6.96
CA CYS A 357 -13.30 -5.80 -6.33
C CYS A 357 -13.22 -4.82 -5.16
N ARG A 358 -12.88 -5.32 -3.96
CA ARG A 358 -12.82 -4.52 -2.73
C ARG A 358 -11.48 -4.68 -2.04
N LEU A 359 -11.03 -3.58 -1.47
CA LEU A 359 -9.96 -3.51 -0.49
C LEU A 359 -10.55 -3.05 0.84
N TYR A 360 -10.46 -3.91 1.84
CA TYR A 360 -10.90 -3.64 3.20
C TYR A 360 -9.73 -3.18 4.04
N PHE A 361 -9.93 -2.16 4.85
CA PHE A 361 -8.98 -1.77 5.90
C PHE A 361 -9.52 -2.22 7.24
N VAL A 362 -8.68 -2.87 8.03
CA VAL A 362 -9.09 -3.47 9.30
C VAL A 362 -8.18 -2.98 10.41
N GLU A 363 -8.80 -2.45 11.45
CA GLU A 363 -8.18 -2.21 12.75
C GLU A 363 -8.75 -3.25 13.71
N ALA A 364 -7.89 -4.06 14.30
CA ALA A 364 -8.28 -5.04 15.30
C ALA A 364 -7.41 -4.91 16.54
N SER A 365 -7.94 -5.16 17.72
CA SER A 365 -7.17 -5.14 18.96
C SER A 365 -7.53 -6.29 19.88
N ALA A 366 -6.55 -6.75 20.63
CA ALA A 366 -6.69 -7.70 21.72
C ALA A 366 -5.80 -7.31 22.90
N SER A 367 -6.28 -7.54 24.12
CA SER A 367 -5.56 -7.30 25.35
C SER A 367 -5.49 -8.57 26.22
N PRO A 368 -4.52 -8.70 27.14
CA PRO A 368 -4.44 -9.85 28.04
C PRO A 368 -5.71 -10.04 28.88
N ASP A 369 -6.40 -8.95 29.19
CA ASP A 369 -7.60 -8.92 30.04
C ASP A 369 -8.90 -9.18 29.25
N ASP A 370 -8.83 -9.34 27.93
CA ASP A 370 -9.99 -9.65 27.13
C ASP A 370 -10.51 -11.05 27.47
N GLN A 371 -11.71 -11.11 28.03
CA GLN A 371 -12.42 -12.38 28.17
C GLN A 371 -12.76 -12.90 26.78
N ILE A 372 -12.04 -13.92 26.32
CA ILE A 372 -12.46 -14.67 25.14
C ILE A 372 -13.69 -15.47 25.56
N MET A 373 -14.87 -15.00 25.17
CA MET A 373 -16.08 -15.81 25.21
C MET A 373 -15.85 -17.02 24.31
N CYS A 374 -15.61 -18.18 24.91
CA CYS A 374 -15.52 -19.43 24.17
C CYS A 374 -16.90 -19.72 23.57
N PRO A 375 -17.04 -20.03 22.26
CA PRO A 375 -18.34 -20.29 21.65
C PRO A 375 -19.09 -21.52 22.20
N LEU A 376 -18.54 -22.22 23.20
CA LEU A 376 -19.08 -23.43 23.80
C LEU A 376 -19.89 -23.19 25.09
N ASP A 377 -19.91 -21.99 25.65
CA ASP A 377 -20.61 -21.71 26.91
C ASP A 377 -22.13 -21.46 26.73
N HIS A 378 -22.68 -21.64 25.52
CA HIS A 378 -24.12 -21.50 25.23
C HIS A 378 -24.93 -22.82 25.29
N TYR A 379 -24.34 -23.93 25.75
CA TYR A 379 -25.03 -25.23 25.86
C TYR A 379 -25.16 -25.80 27.28
N LEU A 380 -24.86 -25.01 28.31
CA LEU A 380 -25.11 -25.40 29.69
C LEU A 380 -25.70 -24.24 30.49
N GLU A 381 -26.97 -23.91 30.22
CA GLU A 381 -27.88 -23.32 31.21
C GLU A 381 -29.35 -23.65 30.88
#